data_AF-Q4RJ83-F1
#
_entry.id   AF-Q4RJ83-F1
#
_cell.length_a   1.000
_cell.length_b   1.000
_cell.length_c   1.000
_cell.angle_alpha   90.00
_cell.angle_beta   90.00
_cell.angle_gamma   90.00
#
_symmetry.space_group_name_H-M   'P 1'
#
loop_
_entity.id
_entity.type
_entity.pdbx_description
1 polymer ?
#
loop_
_entity_poly.entity_id
_entity_poly.type
_entity_poly.pdbx_seq_one_letter_code
_entity_poly.pdbx_strand_id
1 'polypeptide(L)'
;MFRAALQSADLFWLICFSIVFVPESGCRSADASSCHEVKTAYLLRQIGPVKMVPDRPGPGESLRVCVHPGPSCCTSKMEDGYMAAVRSETLQKMRSYSFELKYLIAGHTKAYQETFESLVTFTSNLTTSLFDSAYSALAPDCRPLVFQLFSSIERHLSGDSILSLDNAVHQFYDDLFPLVYQRLLNPGLGQASAQSFSSHSVAHKLCLRRMRRDVGPFGPHPRLLLSSLSRVLGVGRALSRLLKLAGEVVNATERLTLSRECGRGLVRMQYCSHCRGLTLIRPCTGLCVNVMSGCLMGVSELGTPWKSLVVLLQRLAATLATSSNHNSMELALLAARNHVNDAILYAQLHGPHITATVSRQHHGKG
;
A
#
# COMPACT_ATOMS: atom_id res chain seq x y z
N MET A 1 -6.27 -44.23 -71.11
CA MET A 1 -4.92 -44.14 -70.50
C MET A 1 -3.88 -43.44 -71.38
N PHE A 2 -4.24 -42.48 -72.24
CA PHE A 2 -3.25 -41.65 -72.96
C PHE A 2 -3.85 -40.26 -73.19
N ARG A 3 -3.65 -39.35 -72.22
CA ARG A 3 -3.79 -37.89 -72.43
C ARG A 3 -3.30 -37.00 -71.29
N ALA A 4 -2.81 -37.57 -70.18
CA ALA A 4 -2.31 -36.78 -69.05
C ALA A 4 -0.76 -36.70 -68.95
N ALA A 5 -0.01 -37.31 -69.87
CA ALA A 5 1.46 -37.34 -69.80
C ALA A 5 2.18 -36.30 -70.68
N LEU A 6 1.45 -35.57 -71.54
CA LEU A 6 2.07 -34.63 -72.49
C LEU A 6 2.17 -33.19 -71.97
N GLN A 7 1.49 -32.83 -70.88
CA GLN A 7 1.56 -31.47 -70.31
C GLN A 7 2.62 -31.33 -69.20
N SER A 8 3.12 -32.42 -68.63
CA SER A 8 4.11 -32.38 -67.54
C SER A 8 5.55 -32.26 -68.03
N ALA A 9 5.84 -32.64 -69.29
CA ALA A 9 7.19 -32.60 -69.84
C ALA A 9 7.62 -31.17 -70.27
N ASP A 10 6.69 -30.36 -70.79
CA ASP A 10 6.98 -28.99 -71.25
C ASP A 10 7.18 -28.00 -70.08
N LEU A 11 6.46 -28.19 -68.97
CA LEU A 11 6.63 -27.38 -67.77
C LEU A 11 7.98 -27.64 -67.07
N PHE A 12 8.47 -28.88 -67.09
CA PHE A 12 9.75 -29.22 -66.49
C PHE A 12 10.93 -28.63 -67.27
N TRP A 13 10.83 -28.62 -68.62
CA TRP A 13 11.84 -28.01 -69.48
C TRP A 13 11.91 -26.48 -69.33
N LEU A 14 10.78 -25.80 -69.16
CA LEU A 14 10.73 -24.35 -68.93
C LEU A 14 11.29 -23.95 -67.54
N ILE A 15 11.06 -24.79 -66.51
CA ILE A 15 11.62 -24.58 -65.17
C ILE A 15 13.14 -24.82 -65.17
N CYS A 16 13.62 -25.86 -65.87
CA CYS A 16 15.07 -26.11 -65.99
C CYS A 16 15.80 -25.03 -66.79
N PHE A 17 15.21 -24.48 -67.85
CA PHE A 17 15.83 -23.39 -68.63
C PHE A 17 15.87 -22.06 -67.86
N SER A 18 14.94 -21.83 -66.94
CA SER A 18 14.90 -20.64 -66.08
C SER A 18 15.95 -20.67 -64.97
N ILE A 19 16.52 -21.84 -64.65
CA ILE A 19 17.56 -22.00 -63.62
C ILE A 19 18.98 -21.76 -64.18
N VAL A 20 19.18 -21.84 -65.50
CA VAL A 20 20.51 -21.73 -66.12
C VAL A 20 20.89 -20.30 -66.53
N PHE A 21 19.95 -19.35 -66.52
CA PHE A 21 20.19 -17.95 -66.93
C PHE A 21 19.70 -16.90 -65.91
N VAL A 22 19.83 -17.18 -64.61
CA VAL A 22 19.87 -16.09 -63.63
C VAL A 22 21.32 -15.64 -63.55
N PRO A 23 21.68 -14.44 -64.05
CA PRO A 23 23.01 -13.90 -63.76
C PRO A 23 23.13 -13.83 -62.24
N GLU A 24 24.28 -14.23 -61.69
CA GLU A 24 24.68 -13.92 -60.33
C GLU A 24 24.69 -12.39 -60.15
N SER A 25 23.51 -11.80 -59.95
CA SER A 25 23.36 -10.56 -59.21
C SER A 25 23.68 -10.93 -57.78
N GLY A 26 25.00 -10.98 -57.50
CA GLY A 26 25.51 -11.07 -56.15
C GLY A 26 24.69 -10.12 -55.30
N CYS A 27 24.06 -10.67 -54.25
CA CYS A 27 23.62 -9.85 -53.13
C CYS A 27 24.85 -9.02 -52.76
N ARG A 28 24.84 -7.74 -53.14
CA ARG A 28 25.75 -6.75 -52.60
C ARG A 28 25.49 -6.79 -51.09
N SER A 29 26.32 -7.53 -50.38
CA SER A 29 26.55 -7.31 -48.96
C SER A 29 26.77 -5.81 -48.85
N ALA A 30 25.84 -5.10 -48.23
CA ALA A 30 26.14 -3.76 -47.72
C ALA A 30 27.48 -3.86 -46.98
N ASP A 31 28.36 -2.90 -47.26
CA ASP A 31 29.76 -2.84 -46.85
C ASP A 31 30.05 -3.58 -45.54
N ALA A 32 30.57 -4.81 -45.63
CA ALA A 32 31.12 -5.54 -44.48
C ALA A 32 32.38 -4.84 -43.87
N SER A 33 32.68 -3.63 -44.36
CA SER A 33 33.83 -2.81 -44.07
C SER A 33 33.51 -1.58 -43.21
N SER A 34 32.23 -1.27 -42.95
CA SER A 34 31.80 -0.02 -42.30
C SER A 34 30.89 -0.23 -41.09
N CYS A 35 31.13 0.53 -40.02
CA CYS A 35 30.31 0.52 -38.81
C CYS A 35 29.20 1.59 -38.82
N HIS A 36 28.86 2.12 -40.00
CA HIS A 36 27.90 3.22 -40.15
C HIS A 36 26.52 2.89 -39.55
N GLU A 37 25.98 1.68 -39.78
CA GLU A 37 24.69 1.29 -39.21
C GLU A 37 24.71 1.25 -37.68
N VAL A 38 25.82 0.79 -37.09
CA VAL A 38 26.03 0.79 -35.64
C VAL A 38 26.09 2.22 -35.12
N LYS A 39 26.74 3.13 -35.85
CA LYS A 39 26.82 4.56 -35.56
C LYS A 39 25.43 5.21 -35.53
N THR A 40 24.60 4.90 -36.52
CA THR A 40 23.19 5.33 -36.56
C THR A 40 22.38 4.74 -35.40
N ALA A 41 22.49 3.44 -35.14
CA ALA A 41 21.76 2.77 -34.07
C ALA A 41 22.15 3.27 -32.67
N TYR A 42 23.42 3.59 -32.46
CA TYR A 42 23.96 4.14 -31.22
C TYR A 42 23.46 5.58 -30.97
N LEU A 43 23.39 6.39 -32.04
CA LEU A 43 22.82 7.74 -32.01
C LEU A 43 21.31 7.73 -31.74
N LEU A 44 20.54 6.94 -32.49
CA LEU A 44 19.07 6.89 -32.37
C LEU A 44 18.62 6.44 -30.98
N ARG A 45 19.38 5.56 -30.34
CA ARG A 45 19.11 5.10 -28.96
C ARG A 45 19.72 6.00 -27.88
N GLN A 46 20.38 7.10 -28.26
CA GLN A 46 20.97 8.10 -27.36
C GLN A 46 21.93 7.48 -26.32
N ILE A 47 22.67 6.45 -26.71
CA ILE A 47 23.52 5.67 -25.78
C ILE A 47 24.76 6.47 -25.38
N GLY A 48 25.26 7.32 -26.29
CA GLY A 48 26.35 8.23 -25.99
C GLY A 48 26.87 8.97 -27.23
N PRO A 49 28.02 9.65 -27.11
CA PRO A 49 28.61 10.38 -28.21
C PRO A 49 28.99 9.48 -29.38
N VAL A 50 28.53 9.85 -30.58
CA VAL A 50 28.74 9.10 -31.83
C VAL A 50 30.22 8.90 -32.17
N LYS A 51 31.09 9.82 -31.74
CA LYS A 51 32.56 9.73 -31.86
C LYS A 51 33.19 8.51 -31.17
N MET A 52 32.45 7.83 -30.30
CA MET A 52 32.92 6.60 -29.65
C MET A 52 32.76 5.35 -30.53
N VAL A 53 31.96 5.45 -31.60
CA VAL A 53 31.77 4.38 -32.57
C VAL A 53 32.88 4.46 -33.62
N PRO A 54 33.66 3.39 -33.82
CA PRO A 54 34.70 3.37 -34.85
C PRO A 54 34.06 3.45 -36.24
N ASP A 55 34.75 4.02 -37.22
CA ASP A 55 34.22 4.10 -38.60
C ASP A 55 34.35 2.74 -39.33
N ARG A 56 35.36 1.94 -38.98
CA ARG A 56 35.59 0.59 -39.54
C ARG A 56 35.71 -0.47 -38.44
N PRO A 57 35.34 -1.73 -38.72
CA PRO A 57 35.51 -2.84 -37.79
C PRO A 57 36.99 -3.05 -37.44
N GLY A 58 37.29 -3.22 -36.15
CA GLY A 58 38.66 -3.43 -35.64
C GLY A 58 38.77 -4.67 -34.74
N PRO A 59 39.97 -5.00 -34.22
CA PRO A 59 40.15 -6.13 -33.32
C PRO A 59 39.37 -5.94 -32.01
N GLY A 60 38.52 -6.92 -31.67
CA GLY A 60 37.66 -6.90 -30.48
C GLY A 60 38.34 -7.30 -29.17
N GLU A 61 39.68 -7.27 -29.09
CA GLU A 61 40.47 -7.82 -27.97
C GLU A 61 40.24 -7.09 -26.63
N SER A 62 39.75 -5.85 -26.68
CA SER A 62 39.45 -5.04 -25.48
C SER A 62 38.04 -5.25 -24.91
N LEU A 63 37.22 -6.08 -25.56
CA LEU A 63 35.83 -6.35 -25.15
C LEU A 63 35.77 -7.35 -24.00
N ARG A 64 34.89 -7.12 -23.03
CA ARG A 64 34.69 -7.99 -21.86
C ARG A 64 33.36 -8.73 -21.93
N VAL A 65 32.35 -8.14 -22.57
CA VAL A 65 30.98 -8.67 -22.57
C VAL A 65 30.63 -9.29 -23.91
N CYS A 66 30.90 -8.59 -25.01
CA CYS A 66 30.59 -8.92 -26.40
C CYS A 66 31.75 -9.60 -27.13
N VAL A 67 32.47 -10.48 -26.44
CA VAL A 67 33.59 -11.23 -27.02
C VAL A 67 33.09 -12.16 -28.13
N HIS A 68 33.68 -12.05 -29.31
CA HIS A 68 33.39 -12.91 -30.46
C HIS A 68 34.60 -13.00 -31.39
N PRO A 69 34.72 -14.08 -32.18
CA PRO A 69 35.75 -14.18 -33.20
C PRO A 69 35.45 -13.23 -34.35
N GLY A 70 36.47 -12.51 -34.82
CA GLY A 70 36.38 -11.59 -35.95
C GLY A 70 36.39 -10.10 -35.58
N PRO A 71 36.25 -9.22 -36.58
CA PRO A 71 36.33 -7.79 -36.37
C PRO A 71 35.03 -7.25 -35.74
N SER A 72 35.17 -6.24 -34.88
CA SER A 72 34.06 -5.63 -34.14
C SER A 72 33.93 -4.13 -34.37
N CYS A 73 32.68 -3.67 -34.38
CA CYS A 73 32.31 -2.25 -34.38
C CYS A 73 32.18 -1.64 -32.97
N CYS A 74 32.64 -2.34 -31.94
CA CYS A 74 32.54 -1.89 -30.54
C CYS A 74 33.91 -1.67 -29.92
N THR A 75 33.96 -0.69 -29.02
CA THR A 75 35.10 -0.46 -28.14
C THR A 75 34.71 -0.74 -26.69
N SER A 76 35.70 -0.90 -25.80
CA SER A 76 35.44 -1.05 -24.36
C SER A 76 34.58 0.10 -23.79
N LYS A 77 34.79 1.34 -24.24
CA LYS A 77 33.96 2.49 -23.84
C LYS A 77 32.51 2.39 -24.33
N MET A 78 32.28 1.79 -25.51
CA MET A 78 30.93 1.51 -25.99
C MET A 78 30.25 0.43 -25.13
N GLU A 79 30.97 -0.59 -24.69
CA GLU A 79 30.41 -1.58 -23.75
C GLU A 79 29.99 -0.93 -22.43
N ASP A 80 30.77 0.02 -21.91
CA ASP A 80 30.39 0.78 -20.70
C ASP A 80 29.12 1.61 -20.94
N GLY A 81 29.00 2.25 -22.12
CA GLY A 81 27.78 2.96 -22.55
C GLY A 81 26.57 2.03 -22.65
N TYR A 82 26.73 0.86 -23.28
CA TYR A 82 25.69 -0.16 -23.36
C TYR A 82 25.27 -0.69 -21.98
N MET A 83 26.22 -0.88 -21.06
CA MET A 83 25.94 -1.27 -19.67
C MET A 83 25.11 -0.21 -18.93
N ALA A 84 25.40 1.07 -19.14
CA ALA A 84 24.60 2.15 -18.57
C ALA A 84 23.19 2.20 -19.19
N ALA A 85 23.09 2.06 -20.52
CA ALA A 85 21.82 2.07 -21.25
C ALA A 85 20.90 0.92 -20.82
N VAL A 86 21.36 -0.34 -20.84
CA VAL A 86 20.51 -1.47 -20.42
C VAL A 86 20.02 -1.33 -18.98
N ARG A 87 20.86 -0.78 -18.08
CA ARG A 87 20.47 -0.57 -16.69
C ARG A 87 19.35 0.46 -16.59
N SER A 88 19.52 1.61 -17.24
CA SER A 88 18.51 2.67 -17.23
C SER A 88 17.20 2.20 -17.87
N GLU A 89 17.26 1.63 -19.07
CA GLU A 89 16.08 1.16 -19.81
C GLU A 89 15.32 0.07 -19.04
N THR A 90 16.04 -0.88 -18.44
CA THR A 90 15.40 -1.97 -17.68
C THR A 90 14.74 -1.44 -16.41
N LEU A 91 15.42 -0.57 -15.66
CA LEU A 91 14.84 0.04 -14.46
C LEU A 91 13.63 0.94 -14.80
N GLN A 92 13.67 1.65 -15.92
CA GLN A 92 12.53 2.43 -16.41
C GLN A 92 11.34 1.53 -16.76
N LYS A 93 11.57 0.40 -17.42
CA LYS A 93 10.51 -0.59 -17.71
C LYS A 93 9.91 -1.15 -16.43
N MET A 94 10.72 -1.49 -15.43
CA MET A 94 10.22 -1.96 -14.12
C MET A 94 9.28 -0.93 -13.49
N ARG A 95 9.70 0.34 -13.44
CA ARG A 95 8.86 1.44 -12.93
C ARG A 95 7.56 1.61 -13.72
N SER A 96 7.63 1.46 -15.05
CA SER A 96 6.45 1.53 -15.90
C SER A 96 5.46 0.39 -15.62
N TYR A 97 5.95 -0.83 -15.38
CA TYR A 97 5.09 -1.98 -15.07
C TYR A 97 4.49 -1.93 -13.66
N SER A 98 5.21 -1.34 -12.69
CA SER A 98 4.71 -1.16 -11.32
C SER A 98 3.81 0.07 -11.15
N PHE A 99 3.80 1.00 -12.11
CA PHE A 99 3.14 2.30 -12.00
C PHE A 99 1.66 2.17 -11.61
N GLU A 100 0.86 1.46 -12.41
CA GLU A 100 -0.58 1.32 -12.14
C GLU A 100 -0.85 0.69 -10.78
N LEU A 101 -0.12 -0.37 -10.43
CA LEU A 101 -0.27 -1.05 -9.14
C LEU A 101 0.06 -0.11 -7.97
N LYS A 102 1.13 0.68 -8.10
CA LYS A 102 1.56 1.65 -7.10
C LYS A 102 0.49 2.72 -6.86
N TYR A 103 -0.05 3.30 -7.93
CA TYR A 103 -1.08 4.34 -7.81
C TYR A 103 -2.41 3.77 -7.30
N LEU A 104 -2.76 2.55 -7.70
CA LEU A 104 -3.93 1.85 -7.17
C LEU A 104 -3.83 1.64 -5.65
N ILE A 105 -2.69 1.12 -5.17
CA ILE A 105 -2.49 0.91 -3.73
C ILE A 105 -2.46 2.23 -2.98
N ALA A 106 -1.74 3.24 -3.50
CA ALA A 106 -1.68 4.56 -2.87
C ALA A 106 -3.06 5.23 -2.81
N GLY A 107 -3.83 5.14 -3.90
CA GLY A 107 -5.20 5.66 -3.98
C GLY A 107 -6.12 5.00 -2.96
N HIS A 108 -6.12 3.67 -2.89
CA HIS A 108 -6.94 2.94 -1.91
C HIS A 108 -6.50 3.19 -0.47
N THR A 109 -5.19 3.28 -0.20
CA THR A 109 -4.67 3.61 1.13
C THR A 109 -5.18 4.98 1.58
N LYS A 110 -5.08 5.99 0.70
CA LYS A 110 -5.55 7.35 0.97
C LYS A 110 -7.06 7.40 1.16
N ALA A 111 -7.82 6.82 0.24
CA ALA A 111 -9.29 6.82 0.30
C ALA A 111 -9.80 6.13 1.57
N TYR A 112 -9.18 5.02 1.99
CA TYR A 112 -9.53 4.33 3.23
C TYR A 112 -9.31 5.22 4.46
N GLN A 113 -8.14 5.88 4.52
CA GLN A 113 -7.80 6.78 5.63
C GLN A 113 -8.76 7.98 5.70
N GLU A 114 -8.98 8.68 4.58
CA GLU A 114 -9.86 9.86 4.53
C GLU A 114 -11.32 9.50 4.89
N THR A 115 -11.81 8.35 4.41
CA THR A 115 -13.17 7.88 4.74
C THR A 115 -13.31 7.61 6.23
N PHE A 116 -12.31 6.99 6.84
CA PHE A 116 -12.32 6.70 8.27
C PHE A 116 -12.24 7.97 9.12
N GLU A 117 -11.35 8.90 8.79
CA GLU A 117 -11.21 10.20 9.47
C GLU A 117 -12.52 11.01 9.41
N SER A 118 -13.16 11.02 8.23
CA SER A 118 -14.46 11.65 8.03
C SER A 118 -15.54 11.03 8.93
N LEU A 119 -15.60 9.70 8.99
CA LEU A 119 -16.57 8.98 9.82
C LEU A 119 -16.35 9.20 11.32
N VAL A 120 -15.09 9.19 11.77
CA VAL A 120 -14.73 9.48 13.17
C VAL A 120 -15.13 10.90 13.54
N THR A 121 -14.83 11.87 12.68
CA THR A 121 -15.18 13.29 12.88
C THR A 121 -16.70 13.48 12.92
N PHE A 122 -17.42 12.85 11.98
CA PHE A 122 -18.87 12.86 11.94
C PHE A 122 -19.48 12.31 13.24
N THR A 123 -19.00 11.16 13.69
CA THR A 123 -19.52 10.50 14.91
C THR A 123 -19.17 11.30 16.17
N SER A 124 -18.00 11.92 16.22
CA SER A 124 -17.60 12.83 17.30
C SER A 124 -18.55 14.03 17.41
N ASN A 125 -18.88 14.66 16.28
CA ASN A 125 -19.83 15.76 16.22
C ASN A 125 -21.24 15.31 16.63
N LEU A 126 -21.67 14.13 16.17
CA LEU A 126 -22.97 13.56 16.52
C LEU A 126 -23.07 13.26 18.04
N THR A 127 -21.99 12.78 18.64
CA THR A 127 -21.90 12.53 20.09
C THR A 127 -21.84 13.84 20.87
N THR A 128 -21.16 14.87 20.34
CA THR A 128 -21.16 16.21 20.94
C THR A 128 -22.56 16.83 20.93
N SER A 129 -23.27 16.71 19.81
CA SER A 129 -24.64 17.19 19.67
C SER A 129 -25.63 16.51 20.64
N LEU A 130 -25.39 15.24 21.00
CA LEU A 130 -26.15 14.56 22.06
C LEU A 130 -26.02 15.32 23.39
N PHE A 131 -24.81 15.72 23.76
CA PHE A 131 -24.60 16.50 25.00
C PHE A 131 -25.23 17.89 24.90
N ASP A 132 -25.10 18.57 23.76
CA ASP A 132 -25.69 19.89 23.58
C ASP A 132 -27.22 19.90 23.69
N SER A 133 -27.87 18.83 23.23
CA SER A 133 -29.34 18.72 23.18
C SER A 133 -29.94 18.06 24.42
N ALA A 134 -29.54 16.82 24.74
CA ALA A 134 -30.17 16.01 25.78
C ALA A 134 -29.54 16.21 27.17
N TYR A 135 -28.27 16.64 27.22
CA TYR A 135 -27.50 16.74 28.47
C TYR A 135 -26.76 18.08 28.56
N SER A 136 -27.43 19.19 28.24
CA SER A 136 -26.83 20.52 28.06
C SER A 136 -26.02 21.00 29.27
N ALA A 137 -26.43 20.62 30.49
CA ALA A 137 -25.69 20.90 31.73
C ALA A 137 -24.32 20.21 31.80
N LEU A 138 -24.09 19.13 31.04
CA LEU A 138 -22.82 18.40 30.96
C LEU A 138 -21.95 18.84 29.78
N ALA A 139 -22.55 19.49 28.77
CA ALA A 139 -21.93 19.79 27.48
C ALA A 139 -20.53 20.46 27.53
N PRO A 140 -20.29 21.55 28.29
CA PRO A 140 -18.99 22.24 28.24
C PRO A 140 -17.83 21.34 28.69
N ASP A 141 -18.05 20.51 29.70
CA ASP A 141 -17.03 19.60 30.23
C ASP A 141 -16.94 18.28 29.44
N CYS A 142 -18.02 17.87 28.77
CA CYS A 142 -18.04 16.63 27.99
C CYS A 142 -17.45 16.78 26.58
N ARG A 143 -17.55 17.96 25.95
CA ARG A 143 -16.92 18.26 24.65
C ARG A 143 -15.45 17.79 24.55
N PRO A 144 -14.54 18.18 25.46
CA PRO A 144 -13.15 17.72 25.40
C PRO A 144 -13.01 16.21 25.62
N LEU A 145 -13.86 15.58 26.45
CA LEU A 145 -13.83 14.13 26.68
C LEU A 145 -14.22 13.35 25.42
N VAL A 146 -15.27 13.80 24.71
CA VAL A 146 -15.72 13.23 23.44
C VAL A 146 -14.60 13.35 22.40
N PHE A 147 -14.02 14.54 22.25
CA PHE A 147 -12.92 14.75 21.31
C PHE A 147 -11.72 13.83 21.61
N GLN A 148 -11.32 13.69 22.87
CA GLN A 148 -10.22 12.79 23.27
C GLN A 148 -10.51 11.31 22.98
N LEU A 149 -11.75 10.85 23.21
CA LEU A 149 -12.16 9.48 22.88
C LEU A 149 -12.03 9.22 21.37
N PHE A 150 -12.61 10.08 20.54
CA PHE A 150 -12.59 9.89 19.08
C PHE A 150 -11.19 10.09 18.47
N SER A 151 -10.37 11.01 19.00
CA SER A 151 -8.95 11.11 18.63
C SER A 151 -8.16 9.85 18.98
N SER A 152 -8.52 9.17 20.08
CA SER A 152 -7.89 7.89 20.45
C SER A 152 -8.33 6.74 19.54
N ILE A 153 -9.59 6.74 19.12
CA ILE A 153 -10.12 5.82 18.09
C ILE A 153 -9.40 6.05 16.75
N GLU A 154 -9.17 7.30 16.37
CA GLU A 154 -8.45 7.67 15.15
C GLU A 154 -7.02 7.13 15.13
N ARG A 155 -6.26 7.44 16.18
CA ARG A 155 -4.88 6.95 16.38
C ARG A 155 -4.79 5.44 16.44
N HIS A 156 -5.86 4.76 16.87
CA HIS A 156 -5.90 3.30 16.87
C HIS A 156 -5.69 2.73 15.46
N LEU A 157 -6.28 3.31 14.40
CA LEU A 157 -6.07 2.80 13.04
C LEU A 157 -4.66 3.07 12.51
N SER A 158 -4.08 4.23 12.82
CA SER A 158 -2.73 4.62 12.41
C SER A 158 -1.63 3.72 13.00
N GLY A 159 -1.96 2.95 14.03
CA GLY A 159 -1.09 1.91 14.58
C GLY A 159 -0.28 2.35 15.80
N ASP A 160 -0.57 3.52 16.37
CA ASP A 160 0.06 3.99 17.61
C ASP A 160 -0.29 3.05 18.77
N SER A 161 0.73 2.51 19.41
CA SER A 161 0.64 1.54 20.51
C SER A 161 0.56 2.20 21.89
N ILE A 162 0.65 3.53 21.98
CA ILE A 162 0.83 4.25 23.26
C ILE A 162 -0.48 4.31 24.07
N LEU A 163 -1.64 4.34 23.41
CA LEU A 163 -2.95 4.35 24.07
C LEU A 163 -3.82 3.22 23.53
N SER A 164 -4.09 2.23 24.38
CA SER A 164 -5.03 1.16 24.06
C SER A 164 -6.44 1.73 23.95
N LEU A 165 -7.25 1.17 23.03
CA LEU A 165 -8.67 1.52 22.91
C LEU A 165 -9.40 1.30 24.24
N ASP A 166 -9.02 0.24 24.95
CA ASP A 166 -9.50 -0.10 26.30
C ASP A 166 -9.27 1.05 27.30
N ASN A 167 -8.04 1.58 27.37
CA ASN A 167 -7.72 2.70 28.24
C ASN A 167 -8.49 3.95 27.87
N ALA A 168 -8.65 4.25 26.57
CA ALA A 168 -9.38 5.42 26.10
C ALA A 168 -10.87 5.37 26.48
N VAL A 169 -11.51 4.21 26.28
CA VAL A 169 -12.92 4.00 26.67
C VAL A 169 -13.07 4.08 28.19
N HIS A 170 -12.18 3.43 28.95
CA HIS A 170 -12.22 3.48 30.40
C HIS A 170 -12.01 4.89 30.96
N GLN A 171 -11.03 5.63 30.44
CA GLN A 171 -10.76 7.00 30.82
C GLN A 171 -11.95 7.92 30.53
N PHE A 172 -12.58 7.77 29.36
CA PHE A 172 -13.79 8.52 29.03
C PHE A 172 -14.89 8.33 30.08
N TYR A 173 -15.18 7.08 30.47
CA TYR A 173 -16.20 6.82 31.50
C TYR A 173 -15.74 7.17 32.93
N ASP A 174 -14.45 7.09 33.23
CA ASP A 174 -13.90 7.59 34.49
C ASP A 174 -14.15 9.09 34.62
N ASP A 175 -13.92 9.85 33.55
CA ASP A 175 -14.11 11.30 33.52
C ASP A 175 -15.58 11.73 33.42
N LEU A 176 -16.42 10.92 32.78
CA LEU A 176 -17.86 11.17 32.67
C LEU A 176 -18.58 10.98 34.01
N PHE A 177 -18.17 10.01 34.84
CA PHE A 177 -18.90 9.65 36.05
C PHE A 177 -19.07 10.80 37.07
N PRO A 178 -18.02 11.56 37.44
CA PRO A 178 -18.18 12.70 38.33
C PRO A 178 -19.19 13.74 37.82
N LEU A 179 -19.22 13.98 36.50
CA LEU A 179 -20.12 14.94 35.88
C LEU A 179 -21.58 14.47 35.98
N VAL A 180 -21.84 13.23 35.61
CA VAL A 180 -23.17 12.61 35.71
C VAL A 180 -23.65 12.56 37.16
N TYR A 181 -22.78 12.14 38.08
CA TYR A 181 -23.11 12.04 39.51
C TYR A 181 -23.50 13.40 40.10
N GLN A 182 -22.71 14.45 39.85
CA GLN A 182 -22.91 15.77 40.45
C GLN A 182 -24.05 16.57 39.84
N ARG A 183 -24.32 16.40 38.53
CA ARG A 183 -25.28 17.26 37.83
C ARG A 183 -26.59 16.56 37.49
N LEU A 184 -26.60 15.23 37.37
CA LEU A 184 -27.81 14.47 37.05
C LEU A 184 -28.34 13.69 38.25
N LEU A 185 -27.47 13.02 39.02
CA LEU A 185 -27.92 12.17 40.13
C LEU A 185 -28.09 12.96 41.44
N ASN A 186 -27.19 13.91 41.71
CA ASN A 186 -27.17 14.70 42.95
C ASN A 186 -26.95 16.20 42.67
N PRO A 187 -27.88 16.87 41.98
CA PRO A 187 -27.73 18.26 41.54
C PRO A 187 -27.45 19.26 42.68
N GLY A 188 -27.91 18.97 43.90
CA GLY A 188 -27.63 19.77 45.10
C GLY A 188 -26.14 19.84 45.48
N LEU A 189 -25.34 18.82 45.14
CA LEU A 189 -23.88 18.83 45.33
C LEU A 189 -23.17 19.65 44.23
N GLY A 190 -23.71 19.65 43.01
CA GLY A 190 -23.16 20.38 41.87
C GLY A 190 -23.14 21.89 42.10
N GLN A 191 -24.22 22.47 42.62
CA GLN A 191 -24.31 23.92 42.86
C GLN A 191 -23.43 24.42 44.02
N ALA A 192 -23.29 23.63 45.10
CA ALA A 192 -22.38 23.97 46.21
C ALA A 192 -20.89 23.93 45.80
N SER A 193 -20.54 23.09 44.82
CA SER A 193 -19.17 22.99 44.28
C SER A 193 -18.82 24.08 43.25
N ALA A 194 -19.82 24.66 42.56
CA ALA A 194 -19.59 25.77 41.62
C ALA A 194 -19.24 27.09 42.33
N GLN A 195 -19.65 27.24 43.58
CA GLN A 195 -19.39 28.42 44.41
C GLN A 195 -18.14 28.27 45.30
N SER A 196 -17.51 27.08 45.34
CA SER A 196 -16.26 26.88 46.07
C SER A 196 -15.29 25.99 45.28
N PHE A 197 -14.26 26.61 44.68
CA PHE A 197 -13.03 25.93 44.24
C PHE A 197 -12.23 25.42 45.46
N SER A 198 -12.87 24.63 46.31
CA SER A 198 -12.24 24.02 47.48
C SER A 198 -11.47 22.77 47.03
N SER A 199 -10.31 22.53 47.64
CA SER A 199 -9.49 21.31 47.48
C SER A 199 -10.32 20.02 47.67
N HIS A 200 -11.37 20.10 48.49
CA HIS A 200 -12.34 19.04 48.74
C HIS A 200 -13.14 18.62 47.49
N SER A 201 -13.49 19.56 46.59
CA SER A 201 -14.23 19.25 45.36
C SER A 201 -13.40 18.44 44.36
N VAL A 202 -12.09 18.73 44.27
CA VAL A 202 -11.15 18.03 43.40
C VAL A 202 -10.86 16.63 43.94
N ALA A 203 -10.63 16.51 45.26
CA ALA A 203 -10.47 15.22 45.93
C ALA A 203 -11.71 14.33 45.74
N HIS A 204 -12.92 14.90 45.84
CA HIS A 204 -14.16 14.17 45.63
C HIS A 204 -14.31 13.68 44.16
N LYS A 205 -14.00 14.50 43.15
CA LYS A 205 -14.00 14.07 41.73
C LYS A 205 -13.00 12.93 41.47
N LEU A 206 -11.80 13.00 42.05
CA LEU A 206 -10.79 11.92 41.94
C LEU A 206 -11.24 10.64 42.65
N CYS A 207 -11.93 10.77 43.78
CA CYS A 207 -12.53 9.63 44.48
C CYS A 207 -13.58 8.94 43.61
N LEU A 208 -14.53 9.70 43.06
CA LEU A 208 -15.56 9.19 42.15
C LEU A 208 -14.95 8.48 40.95
N ARG A 209 -13.92 9.05 40.31
CA ARG A 209 -13.17 8.40 39.21
C ARG A 209 -12.69 7.00 39.61
N ARG A 210 -12.03 6.87 40.77
CA ARG A 210 -11.51 5.58 41.25
C ARG A 210 -12.62 4.58 41.57
N MET A 211 -13.73 5.04 42.11
CA MET A 211 -14.87 4.20 42.51
C MET A 211 -15.75 3.75 41.33
N ARG A 212 -15.62 4.38 40.16
CA ARG A 212 -16.48 4.11 39.00
C ARG A 212 -16.57 2.63 38.65
N ARG A 213 -15.45 1.89 38.73
CA ARG A 213 -15.41 0.44 38.45
C ARG A 213 -16.24 -0.36 39.45
N ASP A 214 -16.11 -0.06 40.74
CA ASP A 214 -16.77 -0.78 41.82
C ASP A 214 -18.27 -0.46 41.88
N VAL A 215 -18.64 0.79 41.59
CA VAL A 215 -20.03 1.27 41.61
C VAL A 215 -20.80 0.83 40.37
N GLY A 216 -20.12 0.67 39.23
CA GLY A 216 -20.75 0.28 37.95
C GLY A 216 -21.88 1.22 37.49
N PRO A 217 -21.71 2.55 37.52
CA PRO A 217 -22.81 3.50 37.34
C PRO A 217 -23.42 3.50 35.93
N PHE A 218 -22.69 2.96 34.95
CA PHE A 218 -23.07 2.92 33.53
C PHE A 218 -23.48 1.52 33.06
N GLY A 219 -23.65 0.57 33.97
CA GLY A 219 -24.06 -0.80 33.63
C GLY A 219 -23.14 -1.47 32.60
N PRO A 220 -23.68 -2.20 31.60
CA PRO A 220 -22.88 -2.93 30.62
C PRO A 220 -22.31 -2.04 29.50
N HIS A 221 -22.78 -0.80 29.36
CA HIS A 221 -22.54 0.04 28.18
C HIS A 221 -21.07 0.34 27.89
N PRO A 222 -20.19 0.60 28.89
CA PRO A 222 -18.75 0.76 28.62
C PRO A 222 -18.12 -0.48 27.96
N ARG A 223 -18.52 -1.68 28.39
CA ARG A 223 -18.01 -2.94 27.81
C ARG A 223 -18.60 -3.19 26.44
N LEU A 224 -19.88 -2.88 26.22
CA LEU A 224 -20.53 -2.99 24.91
C LEU A 224 -19.84 -2.08 23.89
N LEU A 225 -19.60 -0.81 24.23
CA LEU A 225 -18.86 0.13 23.39
C LEU A 225 -17.48 -0.41 23.00
N LEU A 226 -16.70 -0.84 24.01
CA LEU A 226 -15.36 -1.38 23.78
C LEU A 226 -15.38 -2.64 22.90
N SER A 227 -16.29 -3.59 23.16
CA SER A 227 -16.38 -4.84 22.40
C SER A 227 -16.81 -4.60 20.94
N SER A 228 -17.73 -3.66 20.72
CA SER A 228 -18.19 -3.25 19.39
C SER A 228 -17.04 -2.65 18.58
N LEU A 229 -16.31 -1.70 19.17
CA LEU A 229 -15.20 -1.01 18.51
C LEU A 229 -13.97 -1.89 18.32
N SER A 230 -13.54 -2.63 19.34
CA SER A 230 -12.29 -3.42 19.29
C SER A 230 -12.27 -4.45 18.16
N ARG A 231 -13.39 -5.13 17.93
CA ARG A 231 -13.52 -6.13 16.86
C ARG A 231 -13.33 -5.50 15.48
N VAL A 232 -14.07 -4.43 15.19
CA VAL A 232 -14.04 -3.80 13.85
C VAL A 232 -12.76 -3.01 13.60
N LEU A 233 -12.27 -2.29 14.62
CA LEU A 233 -11.04 -1.50 14.52
C LEU A 233 -9.80 -2.41 14.43
N GLY A 234 -9.84 -3.61 15.00
CA GLY A 234 -8.79 -4.61 14.81
C GLY A 234 -8.66 -5.03 13.34
N VAL A 235 -9.79 -5.31 12.68
CA VAL A 235 -9.84 -5.64 11.24
C VAL A 235 -9.41 -4.43 10.40
N GLY A 236 -9.90 -3.23 10.70
CA GLY A 236 -9.51 -2.01 9.99
C GLY A 236 -8.04 -1.67 10.11
N ARG A 237 -7.46 -1.83 11.30
CA ARG A 237 -6.02 -1.64 11.54
C ARG A 237 -5.20 -2.64 10.74
N ALA A 238 -5.64 -3.90 10.69
CA ALA A 238 -4.97 -4.92 9.88
C ALA A 238 -5.02 -4.55 8.38
N LEU A 239 -6.15 -4.06 7.88
CA LEU A 239 -6.30 -3.61 6.50
C LEU A 239 -5.38 -2.42 6.19
N SER A 240 -5.38 -1.39 7.04
CA SER A 240 -4.49 -0.22 6.91
C SER A 240 -3.01 -0.62 6.85
N ARG A 241 -2.58 -1.49 7.77
CA ARG A 241 -1.20 -2.00 7.81
C ARG A 241 -0.83 -2.78 6.56
N LEU A 242 -1.74 -3.63 6.05
CA LEU A 242 -1.47 -4.39 4.83
C LEU A 242 -1.43 -3.51 3.58
N LEU A 243 -2.29 -2.49 3.49
CA LEU A 243 -2.23 -1.51 2.39
C LEU A 243 -0.91 -0.74 2.40
N LYS A 244 -0.46 -0.30 3.58
CA LYS A 244 0.85 0.35 3.74
C LYS A 244 2.00 -0.60 3.36
N LEU A 245 1.98 -1.83 3.86
CA LEU A 245 2.98 -2.85 3.52
C LEU A 245 3.01 -3.14 2.02
N ALA A 246 1.85 -3.23 1.36
CA ALA A 246 1.76 -3.43 -0.09
C ALA A 246 2.46 -2.30 -0.85
N GLY A 247 2.24 -1.05 -0.42
CA GLY A 247 2.91 0.12 -0.99
C GLY A 247 4.42 0.12 -0.75
N GLU A 248 4.87 -0.28 0.45
CA GLU A 248 6.28 -0.42 0.79
C GLU A 248 6.96 -1.50 -0.07
N VAL A 249 6.33 -2.66 -0.27
CA VAL A 249 6.84 -3.73 -1.14
C VAL A 249 6.98 -3.26 -2.58
N VAL A 250 5.95 -2.61 -3.14
CA VAL A 250 6.02 -2.08 -4.51
C VAL A 250 7.14 -1.02 -4.64
N ASN A 251 7.23 -0.08 -3.70
CA ASN A 251 8.32 0.90 -3.68
C ASN A 251 9.70 0.26 -3.54
N ALA A 252 9.84 -0.83 -2.77
CA ALA A 252 11.09 -1.56 -2.63
C ALA A 252 11.48 -2.24 -3.96
N THR A 253 10.53 -2.82 -4.67
CA THR A 253 10.78 -3.43 -5.99
C THR A 253 11.25 -2.42 -7.05
N GLU A 254 10.76 -1.17 -7.01
CA GLU A 254 11.22 -0.10 -7.91
C GLU A 254 12.65 0.38 -7.65
N ARG A 255 13.16 0.13 -6.43
CA ARG A 255 14.51 0.52 -6.00
C ARG A 255 15.53 -0.60 -6.14
N LEU A 256 15.15 -1.74 -6.70
CA LEU A 256 16.06 -2.86 -6.89
C LEU A 256 17.22 -2.47 -7.82
N THR A 257 18.43 -2.82 -7.40
CA THR A 257 19.64 -2.64 -8.19
C THR A 257 19.89 -3.90 -9.01
N LEU A 258 20.18 -3.73 -10.30
CA LEU A 258 20.52 -4.85 -11.16
C LEU A 258 21.94 -5.33 -10.85
N SER A 259 22.10 -6.64 -10.67
CA SER A 259 23.42 -7.25 -10.47
C SER A 259 24.34 -7.02 -11.67
N ARG A 260 25.65 -7.18 -11.46
CA ARG A 260 26.63 -7.06 -12.56
C ARG A 260 26.40 -8.15 -13.61
N GLU A 261 26.04 -9.35 -13.17
CA GLU A 261 25.71 -10.52 -13.99
C GLU A 261 24.50 -10.25 -14.87
N CYS A 262 23.42 -9.72 -14.28
CA CYS A 262 22.24 -9.30 -15.02
C CYS A 262 22.58 -8.25 -16.08
N GLY A 263 23.35 -7.21 -15.71
CA GLY A 263 23.79 -6.19 -16.67
C GLY A 263 24.57 -6.78 -17.85
N ARG A 264 25.52 -7.70 -17.60
CA ARG A 264 26.25 -8.40 -18.66
C ARG A 264 25.32 -9.23 -19.54
N GLY A 265 24.36 -9.94 -18.95
CA GLY A 265 23.35 -10.72 -19.66
C GLY A 265 22.49 -9.86 -20.58
N LEU A 266 22.04 -8.70 -20.09
CA LEU A 266 21.24 -7.75 -20.85
C LEU A 266 22.04 -7.14 -22.02
N VAL A 267 23.30 -6.75 -21.82
CA VAL A 267 24.16 -6.26 -22.92
C VAL A 267 24.37 -7.34 -23.97
N ARG A 268 24.64 -8.59 -23.55
CA ARG A 268 24.75 -9.75 -24.45
C ARG A 268 23.52 -9.95 -25.31
N MET A 269 22.37 -9.87 -24.68
CA MET A 269 21.08 -10.05 -25.33
C MET A 269 20.73 -8.89 -26.28
N GLN A 270 20.95 -7.64 -25.88
CA GLN A 270 20.39 -6.47 -26.55
C GLN A 270 21.35 -5.76 -27.51
N TYR A 271 22.66 -5.80 -27.26
CA TYR A 271 23.63 -4.96 -27.99
C TYR A 271 24.81 -5.70 -28.60
N CYS A 272 25.14 -6.93 -28.18
CA CYS A 272 26.31 -7.61 -28.75
C CYS A 272 26.14 -8.00 -30.23
N SER A 273 24.91 -8.05 -30.76
CA SER A 273 24.67 -8.15 -32.21
C SER A 273 25.15 -6.90 -32.96
N HIS A 274 25.01 -5.71 -32.37
CA HIS A 274 25.50 -4.46 -32.95
C HIS A 274 27.03 -4.47 -33.06
N CYS A 275 27.73 -5.09 -32.11
CA CYS A 275 29.18 -5.22 -32.16
C CYS A 275 29.68 -6.05 -33.35
N ARG A 276 28.79 -6.84 -33.97
CA ARG A 276 29.02 -7.60 -35.21
C ARG A 276 28.45 -6.91 -36.45
N GLY A 277 27.99 -5.66 -36.34
CA GLY A 277 27.29 -4.93 -37.41
C GLY A 277 25.81 -5.28 -37.57
N LEU A 278 25.26 -6.18 -36.75
CA LEU A 278 23.89 -6.68 -36.90
C LEU A 278 22.91 -5.87 -36.02
N THR A 279 22.48 -4.71 -36.50
CA THR A 279 21.65 -3.77 -35.72
C THR A 279 20.14 -4.04 -35.75
N LEU A 280 19.69 -4.84 -36.71
CA LEU A 280 18.27 -5.15 -36.95
C LEU A 280 17.81 -6.47 -36.32
N ILE A 281 18.73 -7.30 -35.83
CA ILE A 281 18.40 -8.60 -35.24
C ILE A 281 17.87 -8.41 -33.82
N ARG A 282 16.71 -9.01 -33.54
CA ARG A 282 16.12 -9.06 -32.20
C ARG A 282 16.58 -10.30 -31.43
N PRO A 283 16.68 -10.23 -30.09
CA PRO A 283 16.97 -11.41 -29.28
C PRO A 283 15.86 -12.45 -29.40
N CYS A 284 16.23 -13.73 -29.41
CA CYS A 284 15.28 -14.83 -29.39
C CYS A 284 14.44 -14.80 -28.11
N THR A 285 13.16 -15.19 -28.18
CA THR A 285 12.25 -15.21 -27.03
C THR A 285 12.80 -16.03 -25.86
N GLY A 286 13.35 -17.21 -26.12
CA GLY A 286 13.93 -18.06 -25.07
C GLY A 286 15.14 -17.42 -24.38
N LEU A 287 16.03 -16.76 -25.14
CA LEU A 287 17.16 -16.01 -24.56
C LEU A 287 16.66 -14.83 -23.71
N CYS A 288 15.65 -14.11 -24.21
CA CYS A 288 15.03 -13.01 -23.50
C CYS A 288 14.46 -13.43 -22.15
N VAL A 289 13.64 -14.49 -22.14
CA VAL A 289 13.06 -15.03 -20.90
C VAL A 289 14.16 -15.46 -19.94
N ASN A 290 15.17 -16.21 -20.39
CA ASN A 290 16.25 -16.69 -19.52
C ASN A 290 17.03 -15.55 -18.86
N VAL A 291 17.41 -14.52 -19.64
CA VAL A 291 18.14 -13.35 -19.10
C VAL A 291 17.26 -12.57 -18.12
N MET A 292 15.99 -12.31 -18.49
CA MET A 292 15.07 -11.55 -17.65
C MET A 292 14.72 -12.30 -16.36
N SER A 293 14.53 -13.62 -16.40
CA SER A 293 14.32 -14.44 -15.21
C SER A 293 15.50 -14.37 -14.23
N GLY A 294 16.74 -14.40 -14.75
CA GLY A 294 17.92 -14.22 -13.91
C GLY A 294 18.01 -12.82 -13.29
N CYS A 295 17.64 -11.78 -14.06
CA CYS A 295 17.59 -10.40 -13.56
C CYS A 295 16.50 -10.17 -12.50
N LEU A 296 15.39 -10.89 -12.58
CA LEU A 296 14.20 -10.70 -11.75
C LEU A 296 14.06 -11.69 -10.59
N MET A 297 15.09 -12.49 -10.33
CA MET A 297 15.07 -13.53 -9.29
C MET A 297 14.61 -13.01 -7.92
N GLY A 298 15.12 -11.87 -7.46
CA GLY A 298 14.69 -11.30 -6.17
C GLY A 298 13.23 -10.81 -6.15
N VAL A 299 12.67 -10.46 -7.31
CA VAL A 299 11.25 -10.09 -7.42
C VAL A 299 10.37 -11.33 -7.49
N SER A 300 10.82 -12.39 -8.16
CA SER A 300 10.02 -13.61 -8.32
C SER A 300 9.82 -14.35 -7.00
N GLU A 301 10.77 -14.25 -6.06
CA GLU A 301 10.63 -14.76 -4.69
C GLU A 301 9.46 -14.14 -3.93
N LEU A 302 9.09 -12.88 -4.24
CA LEU A 302 7.93 -12.21 -3.66
C LEU A 302 6.61 -12.75 -4.19
N GLY A 303 6.58 -13.56 -5.25
CA GLY A 303 5.36 -14.00 -5.91
C GLY A 303 4.37 -14.72 -4.99
N THR A 304 4.86 -15.64 -4.14
CA THR A 304 4.00 -16.38 -3.19
C THR A 304 3.55 -15.51 -2.01
N PRO A 305 4.45 -14.80 -1.29
CA PRO A 305 4.04 -13.86 -0.24
C PRO A 305 3.07 -12.77 -0.74
N TRP A 306 3.29 -12.24 -1.95
CA TRP A 306 2.44 -11.23 -2.56
C TRP A 306 1.02 -11.74 -2.82
N LYS A 307 0.87 -12.95 -3.38
CA LYS A 307 -0.45 -13.58 -3.56
C LYS A 307 -1.18 -13.75 -2.24
N SER A 308 -0.48 -14.19 -1.19
CA SER A 308 -1.05 -14.31 0.16
C SER A 308 -1.53 -12.95 0.68
N LEU A 309 -0.72 -11.90 0.51
CA LEU A 309 -1.06 -10.53 0.88
C LEU A 309 -2.33 -10.04 0.16
N VAL A 310 -2.45 -10.28 -1.15
CA VAL A 310 -3.64 -9.91 -1.93
C VAL A 310 -4.90 -10.60 -1.42
N VAL A 311 -4.82 -11.90 -1.10
CA VAL A 311 -5.95 -12.65 -0.52
C VAL A 311 -6.35 -12.10 0.85
N LEU A 312 -5.38 -11.73 1.70
CA LEU A 312 -5.66 -11.12 3.00
C LEU A 312 -6.32 -9.74 2.86
N LEU A 313 -5.84 -8.89 1.95
CA LEU A 313 -6.46 -7.61 1.63
C LEU A 313 -7.92 -7.79 1.21
N GLN A 314 -8.19 -8.71 0.29
CA GLN A 314 -9.54 -9.01 -0.18
C GLN A 314 -10.45 -9.49 0.96
N ARG A 315 -9.97 -10.39 1.83
CA ARG A 315 -10.75 -10.93 2.94
C ARG A 315 -11.09 -9.87 3.98
N LEU A 316 -10.13 -9.03 4.35
CA LEU A 316 -10.35 -7.94 5.31
C LEU A 316 -11.28 -6.87 4.74
N ALA A 317 -11.09 -6.49 3.47
CA ALA A 317 -11.98 -5.56 2.78
C ALA A 317 -13.41 -6.09 2.73
N ALA A 318 -13.61 -7.37 2.37
CA ALA A 318 -14.93 -7.99 2.37
C ALA A 318 -15.57 -8.01 3.77
N THR A 319 -14.78 -8.26 4.81
CA THR A 319 -15.27 -8.26 6.21
C THR A 319 -15.81 -6.89 6.62
N LEU A 320 -15.20 -5.80 6.14
CA LEU A 320 -15.63 -4.43 6.42
C LEU A 320 -16.75 -3.95 5.50
N ALA A 321 -16.80 -4.44 4.25
CA ALA A 321 -17.77 -4.03 3.24
C ALA A 321 -19.15 -4.67 3.42
N THR A 322 -19.26 -5.81 4.11
CA THR A 322 -20.56 -6.46 4.33
C THR A 322 -21.45 -5.63 5.26
N SER A 323 -22.39 -4.89 4.68
CA SER A 323 -23.41 -4.09 5.38
C SER A 323 -24.41 -4.95 6.19
N SER A 324 -24.48 -6.26 5.92
CA SER A 324 -25.39 -7.21 6.56
C SER A 324 -24.87 -7.82 7.86
N ASN A 325 -23.63 -7.53 8.26
CA ASN A 325 -23.04 -8.09 9.48
C ASN A 325 -22.98 -7.04 10.59
N HIS A 326 -23.18 -7.46 11.84
CA HIS A 326 -22.89 -6.71 13.08
C HIS A 326 -21.40 -6.26 13.22
N ASN A 327 -20.61 -6.37 12.15
CA ASN A 327 -19.18 -6.08 12.05
C ASN A 327 -18.88 -4.91 11.12
N SER A 328 -19.88 -4.19 10.61
CA SER A 328 -19.64 -2.95 9.86
C SER A 328 -18.97 -1.93 10.78
N MET A 329 -17.80 -1.44 10.35
CA MET A 329 -17.06 -0.41 11.07
C MET A 329 -17.87 0.88 11.18
N GLU A 330 -18.62 1.22 10.14
CA GLU A 330 -19.52 2.37 10.11
C GLU A 330 -20.59 2.26 11.20
N LEU A 331 -21.31 1.14 11.23
CA LEU A 331 -22.36 0.92 12.22
C LEU A 331 -21.81 0.90 13.65
N ALA A 332 -20.66 0.28 13.87
CA ALA A 332 -20.03 0.22 15.18
C ALA A 332 -19.56 1.60 15.69
N LEU A 333 -19.02 2.45 14.80
CA LEU A 333 -18.67 3.82 15.13
C LEU A 333 -19.92 4.65 15.43
N LEU A 334 -20.92 4.61 14.55
CA LEU A 334 -22.18 5.34 14.76
C LEU A 334 -22.91 4.90 16.05
N ALA A 335 -22.82 3.62 16.40
CA ALA A 335 -23.38 3.09 17.64
C ALA A 335 -22.70 3.65 18.90
N ALA A 336 -21.51 4.25 18.81
CA ALA A 336 -20.82 4.84 19.95
C ALA A 336 -21.66 5.90 20.65
N ARG A 337 -22.34 6.76 19.89
CA ARG A 337 -23.28 7.74 20.44
C ARG A 337 -24.37 7.07 21.27
N ASN A 338 -24.95 5.99 20.75
CA ASN A 338 -26.05 5.29 21.41
C ASN A 338 -25.56 4.64 22.71
N HIS A 339 -24.39 4.00 22.69
CA HIS A 339 -23.79 3.46 23.92
C HIS A 339 -23.49 4.54 24.98
N VAL A 340 -23.09 5.75 24.57
CA VAL A 340 -22.92 6.88 25.49
C VAL A 340 -24.27 7.34 26.05
N ASN A 341 -25.29 7.46 25.21
CA ASN A 341 -26.64 7.83 25.64
C ASN A 341 -27.22 6.81 26.63
N ASP A 342 -27.19 5.52 26.28
CA ASP A 342 -27.75 4.45 27.09
C ASP A 342 -27.02 4.31 28.43
N ALA A 343 -25.70 4.56 28.45
CA ALA A 343 -24.93 4.63 29.69
C ALA A 343 -25.48 5.72 30.63
N ILE A 344 -25.73 6.92 30.12
CA ILE A 344 -26.25 8.03 30.93
C ILE A 344 -27.68 7.73 31.40
N LEU A 345 -28.54 7.21 30.52
CA LEU A 345 -29.89 6.78 30.87
C LEU A 345 -29.89 5.70 31.95
N TYR A 346 -28.99 4.71 31.84
CA TYR A 346 -28.81 3.67 32.85
C TYR A 346 -28.45 4.28 34.21
N ALA A 347 -27.52 5.24 34.23
CA ALA A 347 -27.12 5.93 35.45
C ALA A 347 -28.29 6.69 36.08
N GLN A 348 -29.11 7.38 35.27
CA GLN A 348 -30.30 8.09 35.75
C GLN A 348 -31.35 7.13 36.33
N LEU A 349 -31.61 6.01 35.65
CA LEU A 349 -32.57 5.00 36.09
C LEU A 349 -32.16 4.36 37.44
N HIS A 350 -30.86 4.16 37.65
CA HIS A 350 -30.30 3.53 38.86
C HIS A 350 -29.73 4.55 39.87
N GLY A 351 -30.07 5.84 39.71
CA GLY A 351 -29.51 6.94 40.48
C GLY A 351 -29.54 6.74 42.01
N PRO A 352 -30.69 6.39 42.61
CA PRO A 352 -30.79 6.19 44.07
C PRO A 352 -29.85 5.10 44.60
N HIS A 353 -29.73 3.99 43.85
CA HIS A 353 -28.82 2.90 44.21
C HIS A 353 -27.35 3.34 44.09
N ILE A 354 -27.00 4.02 43.00
CA ILE A 354 -25.65 4.54 42.76
C ILE A 354 -25.23 5.50 43.88
N THR A 355 -26.10 6.46 44.23
CA THR A 355 -25.86 7.42 45.33
C THR A 355 -25.68 6.72 46.66
N ALA A 356 -26.50 5.71 46.98
CA ALA A 356 -26.36 4.95 48.23
C ALA A 356 -25.04 4.17 48.31
N THR A 357 -24.58 3.60 47.20
CA THR A 357 -23.32 2.84 47.14
C THR A 357 -22.10 3.76 47.28
N VAL A 358 -22.12 4.92 46.62
CA VAL A 358 -21.05 5.94 46.75
C VAL A 358 -20.95 6.43 48.20
N SER A 359 -22.09 6.76 48.83
CA SER A 359 -22.11 7.21 50.23
C SER A 359 -21.59 6.15 51.20
N ARG A 360 -21.94 4.87 51.01
CA ARG A 360 -21.45 3.75 51.83
C ARG A 360 -19.95 3.56 51.73
N GLN A 361 -19.39 3.59 50.52
CA GLN A 361 -17.95 3.44 50.32
C GLN A 361 -17.15 4.66 50.81
N HIS A 362 -17.76 5.86 50.86
CA HIS A 362 -17.13 7.03 51.47
C HIS A 362 -17.02 6.90 53.01
N HIS A 363 -17.97 6.23 53.66
CA HIS A 363 -17.96 6.03 55.12
C HIS A 363 -17.16 4.80 55.56
N GLY A 364 -16.96 3.81 54.69
CA GLY A 364 -16.21 2.58 55.00
C GLY A 364 -14.69 2.66 54.84
N LYS A 365 -14.12 3.82 54.49
CA LYS A 365 -12.67 4.07 54.35
C LYS A 365 -12.14 5.19 55.27
N GLY A 366 -12.95 5.59 56.25
CA GLY A 366 -12.58 6.56 57.29
C GLY A 366 -11.78 5.91 58.40
#